data_AF-A0A2K2V726-F1
#
_entry.id   AF-A0A2K2V726-F1
#
_cell.length_a   1.000
_cell.length_b   1.000
_cell.length_c   1.000
_cell.angle_alpha   90.00
_cell.angle_beta   90.00
_cell.angle_gamma   90.00
#
_symmetry.space_group_name_H-M   'P 1'
#
loop_
_entity.id
_entity.type
_entity.pdbx_description
1 polymer ?
#
loop_
_entity_poly.entity_id
_entity_poly.type
_entity_poly.pdbx_seq_one_letter_code
_entity_poly.pdbx_strand_id
1 'polypeptide(L)'
;EVNILMLHGTTMGGFNMIDLSSLHKKIGIPIVSFLDRAPRDELVVHALRSAGKENKIEDFLRQPKYTPFRTRYGVIYCLFEGIDEREVENIVERYCIESKFPEQLRIANIVASIARC
;
A
#
# COMPACT_ATOMS: atom_id res chain seq x y z
N GLU A 1 15.68 -4.17 15.39
CA GLU A 1 15.93 -3.83 13.98
C GLU A 1 14.61 -3.86 13.20
N VAL A 2 14.46 -3.06 12.15
CA VAL A 2 13.26 -3.04 11.30
C VAL A 2 13.62 -3.67 9.97
N ASN A 3 12.93 -4.76 9.61
CA ASN A 3 13.27 -5.56 8.42
C ASN A 3 12.34 -5.27 7.23
N ILE A 4 11.22 -4.59 7.46
CA ILE A 4 10.22 -4.30 6.43
C ILE A 4 9.37 -3.09 6.82
N LEU A 5 9.00 -2.28 5.83
CA LEU A 5 8.03 -1.20 5.96
C LEU A 5 6.69 -1.63 5.35
N MET A 6 5.62 -1.61 6.15
CA MET A 6 4.26 -1.90 5.69
C MET A 6 3.46 -0.61 5.59
N LEU A 7 2.77 -0.40 4.46
CA LEU A 7 1.96 0.79 4.17
C LEU A 7 0.50 0.40 3.87
N HIS A 8 -0.45 1.23 4.28
CA HIS A 8 -1.84 1.10 3.86
C HIS A 8 -2.08 1.93 2.59
N GLY A 9 -1.77 1.35 1.43
CA GLY A 9 -1.81 2.04 0.14
C GLY A 9 -0.60 2.95 -0.12
N THR A 10 -0.45 3.37 -1.38
CA THR A 10 0.61 4.31 -1.81
C THR A 10 0.17 5.78 -1.78
N THR A 11 -1.04 6.06 -1.31
CA THR A 11 -1.55 7.42 -1.15
C THR A 11 -1.91 7.69 0.31
N MET A 12 -1.33 8.75 0.85
CA MET A 12 -1.57 9.21 2.23
C MET A 12 -2.33 10.54 2.20
N GLY A 13 -3.23 10.76 3.16
CA GLY A 13 -3.98 12.03 3.27
C GLY A 13 -4.72 12.43 1.99
N GLY A 14 -5.22 11.45 1.24
CA GLY A 14 -5.93 11.66 -0.04
C GLY A 14 -5.00 11.67 -1.25
N PHE A 15 -4.13 12.67 -1.37
CA PHE A 15 -3.38 12.93 -2.61
C PHE A 15 -1.85 12.95 -2.44
N ASN A 16 -1.32 12.58 -1.27
CA ASN A 16 0.13 12.48 -1.08
C ASN A 16 0.60 11.11 -1.51
N MET A 17 1.02 11.04 -2.77
CA MET A 17 1.49 9.82 -3.39
C MET A 17 2.93 9.51 -2.96
N ILE A 18 3.18 8.25 -2.65
CA ILE A 18 4.48 7.73 -2.28
C ILE A 18 5.02 6.92 -3.47
N ASP A 19 6.16 7.34 -4.01
CA ASP A 19 6.94 6.53 -4.93
C ASP A 19 7.68 5.45 -4.14
N LEU A 20 7.25 4.20 -4.26
CA LEU A 20 7.84 3.06 -3.55
C LEU A 20 9.27 2.79 -3.96
N SER A 21 9.64 2.99 -5.23
CA SER A 21 11.01 2.76 -5.69
C SER A 21 11.96 3.81 -5.12
N SER A 22 11.55 5.08 -5.16
CA SER A 22 12.31 6.17 -4.55
C SER A 22 12.44 6.01 -3.03
N LEU A 23 11.34 5.62 -2.37
CA LEU A 23 11.34 5.40 -0.93
C LEU A 23 12.28 4.24 -0.54
N HIS A 24 12.19 3.09 -1.22
CA HIS A 24 13.05 1.94 -0.98
C HIS A 24 14.53 2.29 -1.14
N LYS A 25 14.90 3.00 -2.23
CA LYS A 25 16.27 3.47 -2.46
C LYS A 25 16.79 4.37 -1.34
N LYS A 26 15.91 5.17 -0.72
CA LYS A 26 16.27 6.10 0.35
C LYS A 26 16.47 5.39 1.70
N ILE A 27 15.62 4.43 2.04
CA ILE A 27 15.62 3.80 3.37
C ILE A 27 16.36 2.46 3.42
N GLY A 28 16.60 1.83 2.27
CA GLY A 28 17.36 0.58 2.16
C GLY A 28 16.66 -0.66 2.71
N ILE A 29 15.39 -0.57 3.12
CA ILE A 29 14.59 -1.70 3.61
C ILE A 29 13.44 -2.01 2.64
N PRO A 30 13.01 -3.28 2.54
CA PRO A 30 11.87 -3.68 1.74
C PRO A 30 10.57 -2.98 2.15
N ILE A 31 9.70 -2.74 1.17
CA ILE A 31 8.43 -2.02 1.36
C ILE A 31 7.29 -2.80 0.74
N VAL A 32 6.18 -2.93 1.47
CA VAL A 32 4.93 -3.51 0.95
C VAL A 32 3.76 -2.59 1.29
N SER A 33 3.05 -2.15 0.26
CA SER A 33 1.80 -1.41 0.32
C SER A 33 0.62 -2.35 0.13
N PHE A 34 -0.41 -2.23 0.98
CA PHE A 34 -1.57 -3.13 1.01
C PHE A 34 -2.87 -2.37 0.76
N LEU A 35 -3.76 -2.93 -0.06
CA LEU A 35 -5.11 -2.43 -0.35
C LEU A 35 -6.17 -3.53 -0.29
N ASP A 36 -7.34 -3.24 0.27
CA ASP A 36 -8.49 -4.16 0.31
C ASP A 36 -9.08 -4.45 -1.09
N ARG A 37 -8.90 -3.52 -2.02
CA ARG A 37 -9.46 -3.58 -3.37
C ARG A 37 -8.42 -3.11 -4.38
N ALA A 38 -8.48 -3.66 -5.59
CA ALA A 38 -7.69 -3.17 -6.70
C ALA A 38 -7.91 -1.66 -6.89
N PRO A 39 -6.86 -0.87 -7.12
CA PRO A 39 -7.01 0.52 -7.50
C PRO A 39 -7.83 0.62 -8.79
N ARG A 40 -8.79 1.54 -8.80
CA ARG A 40 -9.58 1.87 -10.00
C ARG A 40 -8.93 3.09 -10.64
N ASP A 41 -7.98 2.86 -11.53
CA ASP A 41 -7.12 3.92 -12.10
C ASP A 41 -7.94 5.10 -12.63
N GLU A 42 -9.04 4.84 -13.34
CA GLU A 42 -9.93 5.88 -13.87
C GLU A 42 -10.51 6.78 -12.77
N LEU A 43 -10.94 6.19 -11.65
CA LEU A 43 -11.48 6.95 -10.52
C LEU A 43 -10.39 7.76 -9.82
N VAL A 44 -9.18 7.20 -9.70
CA VAL A 44 -8.04 7.91 -9.11
C VAL A 44 -7.65 9.11 -9.97
N VAL A 45 -7.55 8.92 -11.29
CA VAL A 45 -7.27 9.99 -12.25
C VAL A 45 -8.36 11.06 -12.22
N HIS A 46 -9.64 10.67 -12.18
CA HIS A 46 -10.75 11.61 -12.07
C HIS A 46 -10.71 12.41 -10.77
N ALA A 47 -10.40 11.77 -9.63
CA ALA A 47 -10.26 12.44 -8.34
C ALA A 47 -9.09 13.42 -8.33
N LEU A 48 -7.94 13.04 -8.92
CA LEU A 48 -6.78 13.92 -9.05
C LEU A 48 -7.08 15.16 -9.91
N ARG A 49 -7.76 14.99 -11.04
CA ARG A 49 -8.22 16.11 -11.88
C ARG A 49 -9.17 17.03 -11.12
N SER A 50 -10.19 16.45 -10.48
CA SER A 50 -11.18 17.22 -9.71
C SER A 50 -10.58 17.99 -8.54
N ALA A 51 -9.47 17.49 -7.97
CA ALA A 51 -8.72 18.17 -6.91
C ALA A 51 -7.65 19.17 -7.43
N GLY A 52 -7.56 19.40 -8.74
CA GLY A 52 -6.55 20.28 -9.35
C GLY A 52 -5.12 19.77 -9.19
N LYS A 53 -4.92 18.44 -9.13
CA LYS A 53 -3.62 17.75 -8.94
C LYS A 53 -3.19 16.96 -10.18
N GLU A 54 -3.41 17.54 -11.36
CA GLU A 54 -3.14 16.91 -12.65
C GLU A 54 -1.66 16.51 -12.81
N ASN A 55 -0.76 17.31 -12.24
CA ASN A 55 0.67 17.04 -12.24
C ASN A 55 1.06 15.73 -11.54
N LYS A 56 0.19 15.15 -10.71
CA LYS A 56 0.42 13.86 -10.02
C LYS A 56 -0.12 12.65 -10.78
N ILE A 57 -0.82 12.85 -11.91
CA ILE A 57 -1.40 11.76 -12.68
C ILE A 57 -0.31 10.90 -13.31
N GLU A 58 0.74 11.52 -13.86
CA GLU A 58 1.86 10.76 -14.43
C GLU A 58 2.58 9.93 -13.35
N ASP A 59 2.81 10.50 -12.18
CA ASP A 59 3.44 9.81 -11.05
C ASP A 59 2.60 8.60 -10.60
N PHE A 60 1.28 8.72 -10.63
CA PHE A 60 0.37 7.61 -10.35
C PHE A 60 0.48 6.50 -11.39
N LEU A 61 0.42 6.86 -12.67
CA LEU A 61 0.41 5.90 -13.77
C LEU A 61 1.74 5.17 -13.94
N ARG A 62 2.85 5.77 -13.50
CA ARG A 62 4.19 5.16 -13.54
C ARG A 62 4.41 4.11 -12.45
N GLN A 63 3.61 4.10 -11.38
CA GLN A 63 3.77 3.11 -10.33
C GLN A 63 3.45 1.70 -10.86
N PRO A 64 4.18 0.67 -10.38
CA PRO A 64 3.84 -0.69 -10.72
C PRO A 64 2.42 -1.03 -10.26
N LYS A 65 1.80 -2.02 -10.91
CA LYS A 65 0.46 -2.46 -10.56
C LYS A 65 0.49 -3.28 -9.27
N TYR A 66 -0.62 -3.23 -8.55
CA TYR A 66 -0.80 -4.10 -7.38
C TYR A 66 -1.05 -5.54 -7.82
N THR A 67 -0.36 -6.48 -7.17
CA THR A 67 -0.52 -7.92 -7.34
C THR A 67 -1.50 -8.46 -6.29
N PRO A 68 -2.47 -9.32 -6.67
CA PRO A 68 -3.40 -9.91 -5.71
C PRO A 68 -2.78 -11.09 -4.95
N PHE A 69 -3.02 -11.15 -3.64
CA PHE A 69 -2.66 -12.26 -2.75
C PHE A 69 -3.89 -12.75 -2.01
N ARG A 70 -3.96 -14.06 -1.76
CA ARG A 70 -5.09 -14.68 -1.06
C ARG A 70 -4.80 -14.77 0.44
N THR A 71 -5.75 -14.30 1.23
CA THR A 71 -5.77 -14.47 2.69
C THR A 71 -6.94 -15.36 3.09
N ARG A 72 -7.02 -15.75 4.37
CA ARG A 72 -8.20 -16.46 4.92
C ARG A 72 -9.49 -15.64 4.81
N TYR A 73 -9.39 -14.31 4.76
CA TYR A 73 -10.52 -13.37 4.77
C TYR A 73 -10.79 -12.76 3.38
N GLY A 74 -10.15 -13.28 2.33
CA GLY A 74 -10.34 -12.85 0.94
C GLY A 74 -9.05 -12.34 0.29
N VAL A 75 -9.20 -11.63 -0.83
CA VAL A 75 -8.06 -11.11 -1.61
C VAL A 75 -7.61 -9.77 -1.05
N ILE A 76 -6.30 -9.63 -0.87
CA ILE A 76 -5.62 -8.36 -0.62
C ILE A 76 -4.72 -8.03 -1.80
N TYR A 77 -4.55 -6.75 -2.10
CA TYR A 77 -3.75 -6.27 -3.22
C TYR A 77 -2.48 -5.64 -2.67
N CYS A 78 -1.32 -6.11 -3.13
CA CYS A 78 -0.02 -5.65 -2.65
C CYS A 78 0.80 -5.02 -3.78
N LEU A 79 1.43 -3.89 -3.48
CA LEU A 79 2.48 -3.29 -4.31
C LEU A 79 3.75 -3.25 -3.48
N PHE A 80 4.85 -3.76 -3.99
CA PHE A 80 6.05 -4.00 -3.19
C PHE A 80 7.33 -3.71 -3.96
N GLU A 81 8.37 -3.33 -3.23
CA GLU A 81 9.70 -2.99 -3.75
C GLU A 81 10.78 -3.52 -2.80
N GLY A 82 11.84 -4.10 -3.37
CA GLY A 82 12.96 -4.65 -2.59
C GLY A 82 12.69 -6.01 -1.93
N ILE A 83 11.62 -6.70 -2.36
CA ILE A 83 11.16 -8.01 -1.88
C ILE A 83 10.51 -8.76 -3.02
N ASP A 84 10.56 -10.10 -3.03
CA ASP A 84 9.91 -10.89 -4.06
C ASP A 84 8.47 -11.32 -3.71
N GLU A 85 7.75 -11.83 -4.71
CA GLU A 85 6.35 -12.25 -4.55
C GLU A 85 6.17 -13.37 -3.51
N ARG A 86 7.12 -14.32 -3.41
CA ARG A 86 7.05 -15.43 -2.45
C ARG A 86 7.24 -14.94 -1.03
N GLU A 87 8.15 -13.99 -0.84
CA GLU A 87 8.35 -13.35 0.47
C GLU A 87 7.12 -12.54 0.89
N VAL A 88 6.45 -11.84 -0.04
CA VAL A 88 5.18 -11.16 0.23
C VAL A 88 4.07 -12.17 0.57
N GLU A 89 3.98 -13.29 -0.14
CA GLU A 89 3.06 -14.37 0.18
C GLU A 89 3.27 -14.88 1.62
N ASN A 90 4.52 -15.15 2.01
CA ASN A 90 4.87 -15.55 3.38
C ASN A 90 4.46 -14.50 4.43
N ILE A 91 4.62 -13.22 4.12
CA ILE A 91 4.18 -12.12 5.00
C ILE A 91 2.66 -12.16 5.16
N VAL A 92 1.93 -12.29 4.06
CA VAL A 92 0.46 -12.35 4.06
C VAL A 92 -0.02 -13.55 4.87
N GLU A 93 0.53 -14.74 4.64
CA GLU A 93 0.15 -15.96 5.36
C GLU A 93 0.44 -15.87 6.86
N ARG A 94 1.56 -15.27 7.23
CA ARG A 94 2.03 -15.25 8.62
C ARG A 94 1.36 -14.15 9.45
N TYR A 95 1.08 -13.00 8.85
CA TYR A 95 0.67 -11.81 9.59
C TYR A 95 -0.78 -11.39 9.35
N CYS A 96 -1.48 -11.91 8.34
CA CYS A 96 -2.91 -11.68 8.17
C CYS A 96 -3.72 -12.76 8.94
N ILE A 97 -3.88 -12.56 10.25
CA ILE A 97 -4.41 -13.59 11.16
C ILE A 97 -5.93 -13.50 11.28
N GLU A 98 -6.48 -12.31 11.55
CA GLU A 98 -7.91 -12.07 11.80
C GLU A 98 -8.55 -11.12 10.79
N SER A 99 -7.81 -10.77 9.74
CA SER A 99 -8.30 -9.90 8.67
C SER A 99 -7.55 -10.15 7.36
N LYS A 100 -7.91 -9.41 6.31
CA LYS A 100 -7.13 -9.39 5.07
C LYS A 100 -5.78 -8.71 5.24
N PHE A 101 -5.66 -7.76 6.16
CA PHE A 101 -4.45 -6.97 6.38
C PHE A 101 -3.54 -7.60 7.43
N PRO A 102 -2.21 -7.36 7.35
CA PRO A 102 -1.29 -7.72 8.43
C PRO A 102 -1.72 -7.09 9.75
N GLU A 103 -1.64 -7.84 10.86
CA GLU A 103 -2.06 -7.35 12.19
C GLU A 103 -1.33 -6.06 12.59
N GLN A 104 -0.07 -5.88 12.17
CA GLN A 104 0.70 -4.65 12.40
C GLN A 104 0.02 -3.42 11.77
N LEU A 105 -0.44 -3.53 10.53
CA LEU A 105 -1.18 -2.47 9.85
C LEU A 105 -2.56 -2.25 10.46
N ARG A 106 -3.21 -3.33 10.92
CA ARG A 106 -4.52 -3.24 11.55
C ARG A 106 -4.44 -2.44 12.86
N ILE A 107 -3.43 -2.68 13.69
CA ILE A 107 -3.16 -1.90 14.91
C ILE A 107 -2.86 -0.45 14.55
N ALA A 108 -1.98 -0.20 13.57
CA ALA A 108 -1.66 1.16 13.14
C ALA A 108 -2.92 1.94 12.68
N ASN A 109 -3.81 1.30 11.93
CA ASN A 109 -5.06 1.92 11.48
C ASN A 109 -6.03 2.21 12.64
N ILE A 110 -6.14 1.33 13.65
CA ILE A 110 -6.94 1.57 14.85
C ILE A 110 -6.41 2.80 15.60
N VAL A 111 -5.10 2.87 15.85
CA VAL A 111 -4.48 4.01 16.53
C VAL A 111 -4.69 5.30 15.73
N ALA A 112 -4.42 5.27 14.42
CA ALA A 112 -4.60 6.42 13.55
C ALA A 112 -6.06 6.89 13.53
N SER A 113 -7.03 5.97 13.57
CA SER A 113 -8.45 6.30 13.65
C SER A 113 -8.83 7.04 14.93
N ILE A 114 -8.24 6.65 16.07
CA ILE A 114 -8.49 7.29 17.37
C ILE A 114 -7.83 8.69 17.42
N ALA A 115 -6.66 8.84 16.82
CA ALA A 115 -5.91 10.09 16.79
C ALA A 115 -6.41 11.14 15.77
N ARG A 116 -7.48 10.86 15.03
CA ARG A 116 -8.14 11.84 14.16
C ARG A 116 -8.89 12.86 15.04
N CYS A 117 -8.19 13.92 15.43
CA CYS A 117 -8.81 15.14 15.96
C CYS A 117 -9.31 16.04 14.84
#